data_AF-A0A8S0W7X1-F1
#
_entry.id   AF-A0A8S0W7X1-F1
#
_cell.length_a   1.000
_cell.length_b   1.000
_cell.length_c   1.000
_cell.angle_alpha   90.00
_cell.angle_beta   90.00
_cell.angle_gamma   90.00
#
_symmetry.space_group_name_H-M   'P 1'
#
loop_
_entity.id
_entity.type
_entity.pdbx_description
1 polymer ?
#
loop_
_entity_poly.entity_id
_entity_poly.type
_entity_poly.pdbx_seq_one_letter_code
_entity_poly.pdbx_strand_id
1 'polypeptide(L)'
;MLNKTIAAGASKPVGLVPVTSNDIHQLKTSLAAGLDSLTVLFNAQQQDNFVHLGDSVKSPSIFRTPTPSEPSPSPPSLPLPNVSIPDLGHGHGAWRHALSQWMEVDPVTGYALKDWPPDWYTGSMWTVMVMVYKEYERLELDKVRFIQEYPEADKSLTNLVNLIRRQNKKTWTSKNGSPEQWDSPSLIN
;
A
#
# COMPACT_ATOMS: atom_id res chain seq x y z
N MET A 1 39.40 -34.42 35.13
CA MET A 1 38.07 -34.68 35.73
C MET A 1 37.01 -34.53 34.63
N LEU A 2 36.25 -35.61 34.41
CA LEU A 2 34.90 -35.70 33.81
C LEU A 2 34.66 -35.15 32.39
N ASN A 3 34.70 -36.09 31.43
CA ASN A 3 34.27 -35.91 30.05
C ASN A 3 32.76 -36.19 29.98
N LYS A 4 31.96 -35.22 29.51
CA LYS A 4 30.49 -35.31 29.47
C LYS A 4 30.03 -35.79 28.09
N THR A 5 29.69 -37.08 28.00
CA THR A 5 29.06 -37.74 26.85
C THR A 5 27.59 -37.32 26.75
N ILE A 6 27.18 -36.78 25.60
CA ILE A 6 25.77 -36.51 25.28
C ILE A 6 25.25 -37.67 24.42
N ALA A 7 24.24 -38.36 24.93
CA ALA A 7 23.59 -39.48 24.27
C ALA A 7 22.67 -39.00 23.13
N ALA A 8 22.81 -39.62 21.97
CA ALA A 8 21.94 -39.45 20.81
C ALA A 8 20.59 -40.14 21.07
N GLY A 9 19.51 -39.36 21.15
CA GLY A 9 18.15 -39.86 21.19
C GLY A 9 17.67 -40.23 19.78
N ALA A 10 17.37 -41.51 19.57
CA ALA A 10 16.78 -42.03 18.35
C ALA A 10 15.36 -41.47 18.16
N SER A 11 15.17 -40.68 17.10
CA SER A 11 13.86 -40.18 16.66
C SER A 11 13.12 -41.29 15.91
N LYS A 12 11.89 -41.60 16.34
CA LYS A 12 11.01 -42.57 15.67
C LYS A 12 10.54 -42.02 14.32
N PRO A 13 10.50 -42.84 13.26
CA PRO A 13 9.94 -42.42 11.98
C PRO A 13 8.41 -42.26 12.11
N VAL A 14 7.93 -41.04 11.91
CA VAL A 14 6.50 -40.74 11.75
C VAL A 14 6.06 -41.33 10.41
N GLY A 15 5.14 -42.29 10.46
CA GLY A 15 4.61 -42.96 9.27
C GLY A 15 3.91 -41.95 8.34
N LEU A 16 4.43 -41.83 7.12
CA LEU A 16 3.71 -41.21 6.01
C LEU A 16 2.53 -42.10 5.63
N VAL A 17 1.32 -41.59 5.82
CA VAL A 17 0.11 -42.17 5.25
C VAL A 17 0.01 -41.70 3.80
N PRO A 18 -0.09 -42.59 2.79
CA PRO A 18 -0.27 -42.17 1.41
C PRO A 18 -1.66 -41.58 1.21
N VAL A 19 -1.72 -40.27 0.93
CA VAL A 19 -2.93 -39.62 0.42
C VAL A 19 -3.20 -40.12 -0.99
N THR A 20 -4.30 -40.84 -1.16
CA THR A 20 -4.74 -41.38 -2.45
C THR A 20 -5.30 -40.28 -3.35
N SER A 21 -4.85 -40.28 -4.60
CA SER A 21 -5.03 -39.26 -5.64
C SER A 21 -6.46 -39.09 -6.20
N ASN A 22 -7.51 -39.59 -5.53
CA ASN A 22 -8.86 -39.67 -6.11
C ASN A 22 -9.88 -38.65 -5.59
N ASP A 23 -9.56 -37.83 -4.59
CA ASP A 23 -10.52 -36.87 -4.00
C ASP A 23 -10.39 -35.42 -4.52
N ILE A 24 -9.45 -35.13 -5.44
CA ILE A 24 -9.17 -33.74 -5.87
C ILE A 24 -10.05 -33.29 -7.06
N HIS A 25 -10.83 -34.19 -7.69
CA HIS A 25 -11.60 -33.85 -8.90
C HIS A 25 -13.06 -33.42 -8.66
N GLN A 26 -13.57 -33.43 -7.42
CA GLN A 26 -14.99 -33.09 -7.15
C GLN A 26 -15.23 -31.65 -6.67
N LEU A 27 -14.18 -30.83 -6.46
CA LEU A 27 -14.33 -29.44 -6.00
C LEU A 27 -14.10 -28.37 -7.10
N LYS A 28 -13.92 -28.77 -8.36
CA LYS A 28 -13.65 -27.83 -9.47
C LYS A 28 -14.87 -27.46 -10.32
N THR A 29 -16.07 -27.92 -9.99
CA THR A 29 -17.24 -27.81 -10.88
C THR A 29 -18.45 -27.13 -10.24
N SER A 30 -18.24 -26.09 -9.42
CA SER A 30 -19.36 -25.28 -8.91
C SER A 30 -19.02 -23.81 -8.65
N LEU A 31 -18.23 -23.19 -9.55
CA LEU A 31 -18.03 -21.74 -9.53
C LEU A 31 -17.77 -21.18 -10.94
N ALA A 32 -18.55 -21.62 -11.93
CA ALA A 32 -18.44 -21.18 -13.32
C ALA A 32 -19.77 -20.68 -13.91
N ALA A 33 -20.67 -20.17 -13.07
CA ALA A 33 -21.90 -19.51 -13.51
C ALA A 33 -22.09 -18.24 -12.69
N GLY A 34 -21.68 -17.09 -13.24
CA GLY A 34 -22.03 -15.80 -12.65
C GLY A 34 -21.03 -14.66 -12.80
N LEU A 35 -20.31 -14.53 -13.92
CA LEU A 35 -19.48 -13.35 -14.19
C LEU A 35 -19.65 -12.80 -15.62
N ASP A 36 -20.87 -12.86 -16.15
CA ASP A 36 -21.25 -12.16 -17.38
C ASP A 36 -22.21 -11.01 -17.07
N SER A 37 -21.69 -9.95 -16.43
CA SER A 37 -22.22 -8.59 -16.58
C SER A 37 -21.31 -7.60 -15.86
N LEU A 38 -21.19 -6.38 -16.38
CA LEU A 38 -20.43 -5.22 -15.86
C LEU A 38 -19.04 -4.92 -16.45
N THR A 39 -18.82 -5.25 -17.73
CA THR A 39 -17.75 -4.60 -18.53
C THR A 39 -18.35 -3.55 -19.46
N VAL A 40 -19.06 -2.56 -18.91
CA VAL A 40 -19.47 -1.38 -19.69
C VAL A 40 -19.46 -0.15 -18.78
N LEU A 41 -18.77 0.89 -19.27
CA LEU A 41 -18.70 2.27 -18.76
C LEU A 41 -17.96 2.51 -17.42
N PHE A 42 -16.69 2.91 -17.48
CA PHE A 42 -16.30 4.24 -16.97
C PHE A 42 -14.89 4.63 -17.47
N ASN A 43 -14.84 5.11 -18.71
CA ASN A 43 -13.77 6.00 -19.17
C ASN A 43 -14.31 7.42 -19.07
N ALA A 44 -13.65 8.29 -18.29
CA ALA A 44 -13.41 9.70 -18.61
C ALA A 44 -12.98 10.50 -17.37
N GLN A 45 -11.96 11.34 -17.60
CA GLN A 45 -11.72 12.64 -16.98
C GLN A 45 -11.23 12.70 -15.52
N GLN A 46 -9.90 12.83 -15.39
CA GLN A 46 -9.35 13.87 -14.52
C GLN A 46 -8.30 14.67 -15.29
N GLN A 47 -8.74 15.82 -15.81
CA GLN A 47 -7.91 16.97 -16.12
C GLN A 47 -8.27 18.06 -15.11
N ASP A 48 -7.23 18.72 -14.62
CA ASP A 48 -7.16 20.10 -14.15
C ASP A 48 -8.05 20.53 -12.99
N ASN A 49 -7.41 20.93 -11.89
CA ASN A 49 -7.66 22.21 -11.20
C ASN A 49 -6.72 22.34 -9.98
N PHE A 50 -5.50 22.81 -10.24
CA PHE A 50 -4.62 23.37 -9.21
C PHE A 50 -5.00 24.84 -9.02
N VAL A 51 -5.89 25.12 -8.06
CA VAL A 51 -6.25 26.51 -7.73
C VAL A 51 -5.26 27.02 -6.70
N HIS A 52 -4.34 27.85 -7.16
CA HIS A 52 -3.41 28.61 -6.34
C HIS A 52 -4.18 29.80 -5.73
N LEU A 53 -4.66 29.65 -4.50
CA LEU A 53 -5.23 30.75 -3.73
C LEU A 53 -4.17 31.28 -2.77
N GLY A 54 -3.50 32.34 -3.20
CA GLY A 54 -2.66 33.15 -2.35
C GLY A 54 -3.53 34.03 -1.48
N ASP A 55 -3.40 33.89 -0.16
CA ASP A 55 -3.80 34.91 0.79
C ASP A 55 -2.58 35.33 1.61
N SER A 56 -2.08 36.50 1.24
CA SER A 56 -0.99 37.24 1.87
C SER A 56 -1.54 37.95 3.11
N VAL A 57 -1.38 37.32 4.27
CA VAL A 57 -1.59 37.96 5.57
C VAL A 57 -0.25 38.42 6.15
N LYS A 58 0.02 39.72 6.00
CA LYS A 58 1.07 40.44 6.74
C LYS A 58 0.82 40.31 8.25
N SER A 59 1.64 39.50 8.92
CA SER A 59 1.70 39.50 10.39
C SER A 59 2.72 40.52 10.92
N PRO A 60 2.43 41.19 12.05
CA PRO A 60 3.27 42.22 12.63
C PRO A 60 4.51 41.64 13.31
N SER A 61 5.63 42.30 13.06
CA SER A 61 6.97 42.01 13.58
C SER A 61 7.02 42.18 15.10
N ILE A 62 7.20 41.07 15.82
CA ILE A 62 7.59 41.08 17.24
C ILE A 62 9.08 40.74 17.29
N PHE A 63 9.87 41.68 17.82
CA PHE A 63 11.29 41.55 18.12
C PHE A 63 11.58 40.24 18.87
N ARG A 64 12.23 39.29 18.20
CA ARG A 64 12.81 38.10 18.83
C ARG A 64 14.30 38.33 19.07
N THR A 65 14.69 38.13 20.32
CA THR A 65 16.06 38.04 20.81
C THR A 65 16.87 37.00 20.01
N PRO A 66 18.16 37.25 19.72
CA PRO A 66 19.01 36.32 19.00
C PRO A 66 19.35 35.12 19.89
N THR A 67 18.59 34.04 19.73
CA THR A 67 18.95 32.71 20.24
C THR A 67 20.16 32.19 19.43
N PRO A 68 21.19 31.58 20.05
CA PRO A 68 22.33 31.02 19.35
C PRO A 68 21.85 29.97 18.35
N SER A 69 22.04 30.27 17.06
CA SER A 69 21.66 29.43 15.95
C SER A 69 22.44 28.12 16.02
N GLU A 70 21.75 27.06 16.44
CA GLU A 70 22.17 25.68 16.16
C GLU A 70 22.42 25.58 14.64
N PRO A 71 23.54 24.96 14.20
CA PRO A 71 23.86 24.85 12.79
C PRO A 71 22.74 24.12 12.08
N SER A 72 21.86 24.89 11.44
CA SER A 72 20.79 24.38 10.60
C SER A 72 21.42 23.42 9.60
N PRO A 73 21.05 22.14 9.60
CA PRO A 73 21.54 21.21 8.60
C PRO A 73 21.20 21.80 7.24
N SER A 74 22.22 21.98 6.41
CA SER A 74 22.08 22.54 5.08
C SER A 74 21.00 21.74 4.35
N PRO A 75 20.00 22.38 3.72
CA PRO A 75 18.97 21.65 3.01
C PRO A 75 19.65 20.73 1.99
N PRO A 76 19.19 19.47 1.85
CA PRO A 76 19.82 18.49 0.98
C PRO A 76 19.97 19.10 -0.43
N SER A 77 21.22 19.17 -0.86
CA SER A 77 21.65 19.66 -2.16
C SER A 77 20.84 18.99 -3.26
N LEU A 78 20.15 19.80 -4.08
CA LEU A 78 19.53 19.60 -5.41
C LEU A 78 19.05 18.17 -5.77
N PRO A 79 17.86 18.01 -6.38
CA PRO A 79 17.37 16.69 -6.81
C PRO A 79 18.46 16.01 -7.62
N LEU A 80 18.90 14.84 -7.13
CA LEU A 80 19.96 14.07 -7.78
C LEU A 80 19.52 13.84 -9.22
N PRO A 81 20.20 14.47 -10.22
CA PRO A 81 19.82 14.27 -11.60
C PRO A 81 20.00 12.78 -11.89
N ASN A 82 18.91 12.11 -12.28
CA ASN A 82 18.80 10.69 -12.61
C ASN A 82 18.39 9.71 -11.50
N VAL A 83 17.89 10.16 -10.35
CA VAL A 83 17.22 9.21 -9.43
C VAL A 83 15.83 8.88 -9.98
N SER A 84 15.72 7.68 -10.56
CA SER A 84 14.45 7.13 -11.05
C SER A 84 13.94 6.11 -10.04
N ILE A 85 12.62 6.10 -9.79
CA ILE A 85 11.99 5.03 -9.00
C ILE A 85 12.25 3.72 -9.74
N PRO A 86 12.92 2.74 -9.12
CA PRO A 86 13.19 1.48 -9.77
C PRO A 86 11.88 0.80 -10.18
N ASP A 87 11.86 0.24 -11.40
CA ASP A 87 10.67 -0.43 -11.92
C ASP A 87 10.32 -1.63 -11.02
N LEU A 88 9.04 -1.73 -10.65
CA LEU A 88 8.50 -2.81 -9.82
C LEU A 88 8.34 -4.12 -10.56
N GLY A 89 8.45 -4.07 -11.89
CA GLY A 89 8.15 -5.18 -12.77
C GLY A 89 6.64 -5.51 -12.79
N HIS A 90 6.24 -6.31 -13.78
CA HIS A 90 4.84 -6.65 -14.01
C HIS A 90 4.49 -8.09 -13.58
N GLY A 91 5.31 -8.68 -12.72
CA GLY A 91 5.31 -10.10 -12.43
C GLY A 91 4.66 -10.51 -11.11
N HIS A 92 4.70 -11.82 -10.90
CA HIS A 92 4.26 -12.43 -9.66
C HIS A 92 5.09 -11.93 -8.48
N GLY A 93 4.44 -11.47 -7.42
CA GLY A 93 5.12 -10.90 -6.26
C GLY A 93 5.67 -9.47 -6.45
N ALA A 94 5.30 -8.75 -7.52
CA ALA A 94 5.68 -7.34 -7.71
C ALA A 94 5.37 -6.44 -6.49
N TRP A 95 4.28 -6.71 -5.78
CA TRP A 95 3.93 -6.01 -4.54
C TRP A 95 4.97 -6.21 -3.42
N ARG A 96 5.66 -7.36 -3.37
CA ARG A 96 6.73 -7.63 -2.39
C ARG A 96 7.96 -6.79 -2.71
N HIS A 97 8.29 -6.64 -4.00
CA HIS A 97 9.35 -5.74 -4.43
C HIS A 97 9.01 -4.29 -4.08
N ALA A 98 7.75 -3.89 -4.26
CA ALA A 98 7.28 -2.57 -3.86
C ALA A 98 7.47 -2.31 -2.36
N LEU A 99 7.08 -3.26 -1.50
CA LEU A 99 7.29 -3.15 -0.07
C LEU A 99 8.77 -3.20 0.33
N SER A 100 9.58 -3.99 -0.37
CA SER A 100 11.02 -4.07 -0.12
C SER A 100 11.67 -2.73 -0.43
N GLN A 101 11.41 -2.14 -1.61
CA GLN A 101 11.90 -0.81 -1.97
C GLN A 101 11.37 0.30 -1.04
N TRP A 102 10.15 0.14 -0.51
CA TRP A 102 9.57 1.10 0.44
C TRP A 102 10.29 1.13 1.79
N MET A 103 10.73 -0.04 2.27
CA MET A 103 11.32 -0.21 3.60
C MET A 103 12.85 -0.24 3.60
N GLU A 104 13.46 -0.73 2.53
CA GLU A 104 14.90 -0.90 2.40
C GLU A 104 15.56 0.44 2.06
N VAL A 105 16.66 0.72 2.75
CA VAL A 105 17.47 1.91 2.50
C VAL A 105 18.25 1.70 1.21
N ASP A 106 18.05 2.56 0.23
CA ASP A 106 18.82 2.51 -1.00
C ASP A 106 20.29 2.89 -0.71
N PRO A 107 21.28 2.05 -1.06
CA PRO A 107 22.69 2.33 -0.77
C PRO A 107 23.22 3.57 -1.50
N VAL A 108 22.57 4.01 -2.58
CA VAL A 108 23.01 5.19 -3.34
C VAL A 108 22.55 6.47 -2.66
N THR A 109 21.28 6.57 -2.31
CA THR A 109 20.70 7.76 -1.66
C THR A 109 20.94 7.79 -0.15
N GLY A 110 21.09 6.63 0.49
CA GLY A 110 21.15 6.49 1.94
C GLY A 110 19.79 6.64 2.64
N TYR A 111 18.68 6.68 1.87
CA TYR A 111 17.33 6.82 2.39
C TYR A 111 16.43 5.69 1.88
N ALA A 112 15.52 5.21 2.72
CA ALA A 112 14.42 4.36 2.25
C ALA A 112 13.42 5.22 1.46
N LEU A 113 12.71 4.61 0.52
CA LEU A 113 11.82 5.37 -0.36
C LEU A 113 10.77 6.18 0.41
N LYS A 114 10.25 5.66 1.54
CA LYS A 114 9.33 6.38 2.43
C LYS A 114 9.88 7.69 3.01
N ASP A 115 11.20 7.81 3.10
CA ASP A 115 11.92 8.94 3.68
C ASP A 115 12.45 9.90 2.60
N TRP A 116 12.16 9.64 1.32
CA TRP A 116 12.59 10.51 0.22
C TRP A 116 11.84 11.84 0.24
N PRO A 117 12.52 12.97 -0.03
CA PRO A 117 11.85 14.26 -0.20
C PRO A 117 10.80 14.20 -1.33
N PRO A 118 9.66 14.90 -1.19
CA PRO A 118 8.60 14.90 -2.20
C PRO A 118 9.05 15.41 -3.56
N ASP A 119 10.05 16.29 -3.58
CA ASP A 119 10.61 16.86 -4.81
C ASP A 119 11.52 15.88 -5.57
N TRP A 120 11.93 14.76 -4.95
CA TRP A 120 12.82 13.77 -5.54
C TRP A 120 12.09 12.73 -6.40
N TYR A 121 10.77 12.66 -6.30
CA TYR A 121 9.99 11.73 -7.08
C TYR A 121 8.89 12.45 -7.87
N THR A 122 8.77 12.09 -9.14
CA THR A 122 7.67 12.51 -9.99
C THR A 122 7.01 11.26 -10.57
N GLY A 123 5.70 11.10 -10.38
CA GLY A 123 4.95 10.05 -11.06
C GLY A 123 3.89 9.35 -10.22
N SER A 124 3.04 8.59 -10.89
CA SER A 124 1.94 7.83 -10.28
C SER A 124 2.42 6.62 -9.48
N MET A 125 3.66 6.16 -9.68
CA MET A 125 4.20 4.98 -9.00
C MET A 125 4.32 5.16 -7.49
N TRP A 126 4.71 6.35 -7.04
CA TRP A 126 4.73 6.70 -5.62
C TRP A 126 3.37 6.50 -4.96
N THR A 127 2.31 7.01 -5.58
CA THR A 127 0.93 6.87 -5.09
C THR A 127 0.52 5.41 -4.99
N VAL A 128 0.95 4.57 -5.93
CA VAL A 128 0.73 3.13 -5.90
C VAL A 128 1.45 2.48 -4.71
N MET A 129 2.73 2.80 -4.51
CA MET A 129 3.52 2.26 -3.40
C MET A 129 2.96 2.67 -2.04
N VAL A 130 2.62 3.95 -1.85
CA VAL A 130 1.96 4.46 -0.63
C VAL A 130 0.65 3.71 -0.37
N MET A 131 -0.15 3.47 -1.41
CA MET A 131 -1.43 2.79 -1.27
C MET A 131 -1.26 1.34 -0.84
N VAL A 132 -0.34 0.61 -1.47
CA VAL A 132 -0.04 -0.79 -1.10
C VAL A 132 0.55 -0.85 0.31
N TYR A 133 1.45 0.06 0.66
CA TYR A 133 2.05 0.09 2.00
C TYR A 133 1.03 0.39 3.10
N LYS A 134 0.18 1.40 2.93
CA LYS A 134 -0.87 1.72 3.91
C LYS A 134 -1.83 0.55 4.12
N GLU A 135 -2.14 -0.18 3.05
CA GLU A 135 -2.97 -1.38 3.17
C GLU A 135 -2.24 -2.51 3.91
N TYR A 136 -0.95 -2.67 3.63
CA TYR A 136 -0.10 -3.63 4.34
C TYR A 136 0.01 -3.30 5.83
N GLU A 137 0.15 -2.03 6.18
CA GLU A 137 0.15 -1.51 7.54
C GLU A 137 -1.21 -1.71 8.25
N ARG A 138 -2.33 -1.51 7.53
CA ARG A 138 -3.68 -1.83 8.05
C ARG A 138 -3.82 -3.30 8.43
N LEU A 139 -3.11 -4.19 7.75
CA LEU A 139 -3.04 -5.62 8.04
C LEU A 139 -1.89 -6.00 8.98
N GLU A 140 -1.43 -5.06 9.81
CA GLU A 140 -0.41 -5.25 10.84
C GLU A 140 0.94 -5.72 10.29
N LEU A 141 1.24 -5.37 9.03
CA LEU A 141 2.45 -5.79 8.32
C LEU A 141 2.62 -7.32 8.24
N ASP A 142 1.51 -8.07 8.32
CA ASP A 142 1.52 -9.52 8.22
C ASP A 142 1.33 -9.96 6.76
N LYS A 143 2.41 -10.53 6.21
CA LYS A 143 2.46 -11.05 4.84
C LYS A 143 1.42 -12.15 4.59
N VAL A 144 1.18 -13.03 5.56
CA VAL A 144 0.26 -14.16 5.41
C VAL A 144 -1.18 -13.63 5.35
N ARG A 145 -1.53 -12.72 6.26
CA ARG A 145 -2.82 -12.04 6.24
C ARG A 145 -3.03 -11.24 4.96
N PHE A 146 -2.00 -10.52 4.49
CA PHE A 146 -2.08 -9.75 3.26
C PHE A 146 -2.38 -10.62 2.04
N ILE A 147 -1.72 -11.78 1.92
CA ILE A 147 -1.98 -12.74 0.84
C ILE A 147 -3.36 -13.39 0.98
N GLN A 148 -3.81 -13.63 2.22
CA GLN A 148 -5.14 -14.20 2.48
C GLN A 148 -6.27 -13.23 2.11
N GLU A 149 -6.13 -11.94 2.42
CA GLU A 149 -7.09 -10.89 2.08
C GLU A 149 -7.06 -10.59 0.57
N TYR A 150 -5.86 -10.59 -0.02
CA TYR A 150 -5.64 -10.30 -1.44
C TYR A 150 -4.98 -11.49 -2.16
N PRO A 151 -5.70 -12.59 -2.41
CA PRO A 151 -5.13 -13.74 -3.12
C PRO A 151 -4.71 -13.40 -4.56
N GLU A 152 -5.27 -12.32 -5.13
CA GLU A 152 -4.88 -11.83 -6.45
C GLU A 152 -3.63 -10.94 -6.43
N ALA A 153 -3.12 -10.56 -5.26
CA ALA A 153 -1.92 -9.73 -5.13
C ALA A 153 -0.71 -10.36 -5.81
N ASP A 154 -0.60 -11.69 -5.74
CA ASP A 154 0.49 -12.42 -6.36
C ASP A 154 0.35 -12.51 -7.88
N LYS A 155 -0.81 -12.21 -8.48
CA LYS A 155 -0.98 -12.26 -9.95
C LYS A 155 -0.42 -11.00 -10.62
N SER A 156 -0.79 -9.82 -10.13
CA SER A 156 -0.30 -8.55 -10.66
C SER A 156 -0.51 -7.40 -9.67
N LEU A 157 0.42 -6.44 -9.68
CA LEU A 157 0.31 -5.22 -8.87
C LEU A 157 -0.91 -4.38 -9.25
N THR A 158 -1.24 -4.31 -10.54
CA THR A 158 -2.41 -3.58 -11.04
C THR A 158 -3.72 -4.12 -10.46
N ASN A 159 -3.87 -5.45 -10.37
CA ASN A 159 -5.07 -6.06 -9.79
C ASN A 159 -5.16 -5.75 -8.29
N LEU A 160 -4.04 -5.85 -7.56
CA LEU A 160 -3.97 -5.46 -6.15
C LEU A 160 -4.43 -4.01 -5.94
N VAL A 161 -3.85 -3.07 -6.68
CA VAL A 161 -4.20 -1.64 -6.58
C VAL A 161 -5.68 -1.42 -6.88
N ASN A 162 -6.24 -2.11 -7.87
CA ASN A 162 -7.65 -2.00 -8.19
C ASN A 162 -8.55 -2.56 -7.08
N LEU A 163 -8.17 -3.66 -6.43
CA LEU A 163 -8.89 -4.21 -5.27
C LEU A 163 -8.88 -3.23 -4.09
N ILE A 164 -7.70 -2.69 -3.74
CA ILE A 164 -7.55 -1.69 -2.67
C ILE A 164 -8.39 -0.45 -2.98
N ARG A 165 -8.35 0.06 -4.22
CA ARG A 165 -9.18 1.20 -4.65
C ARG A 165 -10.67 0.90 -4.53
N ARG A 166 -11.12 -0.29 -4.93
CA ARG A 166 -12.53 -0.69 -4.80
C ARG A 166 -12.95 -0.74 -3.34
N GLN A 167 -12.10 -1.27 -2.46
CA GLN A 167 -12.35 -1.34 -1.02
C GLN A 167 -12.42 0.06 -0.41
N ASN A 168 -11.48 0.95 -0.75
CA ASN A 168 -11.43 2.32 -0.23
C ASN A 168 -12.50 3.25 -0.81
N LYS A 169 -13.08 2.93 -1.97
CA LYS A 169 -14.21 3.67 -2.53
C LYS A 169 -15.55 3.31 -1.90
N LYS A 170 -15.68 2.13 -1.29
CA LYS A 170 -16.92 1.73 -0.57
C LYS A 170 -17.20 2.64 0.63
N THR A 171 -16.20 3.34 1.14
CA THR A 171 -16.34 4.33 2.21
C THR A 171 -16.75 5.72 1.73
N TRP A 172 -16.94 5.93 0.42
CA TRP A 172 -17.47 7.20 -0.05
C TRP A 172 -18.99 7.22 0.11
N THR A 173 -19.44 7.68 1.27
CA THR A 173 -20.82 8.16 1.43
C THR A 173 -21.03 9.23 0.38
N SER A 174 -21.99 9.03 -0.52
CA SER A 174 -22.32 10.00 -1.54
C SER A 174 -22.53 11.37 -0.89
N LYS A 175 -22.08 12.44 -1.56
CA LYS A 175 -22.27 13.81 -1.09
C LYS A 175 -23.76 14.16 -0.87
N ASN A 176 -24.67 13.34 -1.39
CA ASN A 176 -26.10 13.56 -1.41
C ASN A 176 -26.86 12.81 -0.30
N GLY A 177 -26.17 12.19 0.66
CA GLY A 177 -26.80 11.46 1.76
C GLY A 177 -27.59 10.22 1.31
N SER A 178 -28.08 9.43 2.27
CA SER A 178 -29.07 8.39 1.97
C SER A 178 -30.37 9.06 1.52
N PRO A 179 -31.11 8.55 0.52
CA PRO A 179 -32.41 9.09 0.10
C PRO A 179 -33.38 9.33 1.28
N GLU A 180 -33.25 8.54 2.34
CA GLU A 180 -34.06 8.62 3.56
C GLU A 180 -33.85 9.91 4.37
N GLN A 181 -32.77 10.67 4.15
CA GLN A 181 -32.50 11.93 4.86
C GLN A 181 -33.28 13.14 4.29
N TRP A 182 -33.93 13.00 3.14
CA TRP A 182 -34.66 14.10 2.49
C TRP A 182 -36.13 14.21 2.92
N ASP A 183 -36.70 13.13 3.49
CA ASP A 183 -38.13 13.05 3.85
C ASP A 183 -38.42 13.40 5.32
N SER A 184 -37.51 14.07 6.02
CA SER A 184 -37.82 14.61 7.35
C SER A 184 -38.38 16.03 7.22
N PRO A 185 -39.71 16.24 7.22
CA PRO A 185 -40.28 17.58 7.30
C PRO A 185 -39.82 18.20 8.62
N SER A 186 -38.94 19.19 8.53
CA SER A 186 -38.61 20.05 9.65
C SER A 186 -39.91 20.71 10.12
N LEU A 187 -40.46 20.23 11.24
CA LEU A 187 -41.52 20.90 11.97
C LEU A 187 -40.96 22.23 12.46
N ILE A 188 -41.23 23.28 11.69
CA ILE A 188 -41.03 24.66 12.09
C ILE A 188 -42.14 24.97 13.09
N ASN A 189 -41.78 25.15 14.36
CA ASN A 189 -42.62 25.74 15.41
C ASN A 189 -42.38 27.25 15.48
#